data_AF-A0A7S3SXA2-F1
#
_entry.id   AF-A0A7S3SXA2-F1
#
_cell.length_a   1.000
_cell.length_b   1.000
_cell.length_c   1.000
_cell.angle_alpha   90.00
_cell.angle_beta   90.00
_cell.angle_gamma   90.00
#
_symmetry.space_group_name_H-M   'P 1'
#
loop_
_entity.id
_entity.type
_entity.pdbx_description
1 polymer ?
#
loop_
_entity_poly.entity_id
_entity_poly.type
_entity_poly.pdbx_seq_one_letter_code
_entity_poly.pdbx_strand_id
1 'polypeptide(L)'
;PFRPKCARLKPQDKPGSQGGRAAPAAQVMSLAPHPVGIKFWTSIWRENKDLKYPEIHAKFQNWYGHTFHRNFGRYFYAHRAGALGIAAPLVVFSVGFKVATMFYGTVRDLNAAVDASAAYGTNGYKTNPIPK
;
A
#
# COMPACT_ATOMS: atom_id res chain seq x y z
N PRO A 1 -25.22 20.60 -47.29
CA PRO A 1 -26.57 20.68 -46.69
C PRO A 1 -26.64 20.01 -45.31
N PHE A 2 -26.45 20.87 -44.30
CA PHE A 2 -26.71 20.78 -42.86
C PHE A 2 -27.52 19.58 -42.34
N ARG A 3 -26.91 18.77 -41.46
CA ARG A 3 -27.63 18.08 -40.38
C ARG A 3 -27.33 18.80 -39.06
N PRO A 4 -28.34 19.21 -38.28
CA PRO A 4 -28.12 19.92 -37.02
C PRO A 4 -27.60 18.95 -35.94
N LYS A 5 -26.60 19.42 -35.20
CA LYS A 5 -26.05 18.76 -33.99
C LYS A 5 -27.15 18.74 -32.91
N CYS A 6 -27.51 17.55 -32.43
CA CYS A 6 -28.25 17.42 -31.18
C CYS A 6 -27.42 18.04 -30.04
N ALA A 7 -27.95 19.11 -29.45
CA ALA A 7 -27.38 19.75 -28.28
C ALA A 7 -27.45 18.78 -27.09
N ARG A 8 -26.28 18.28 -26.66
CA ARG A 8 -26.14 17.53 -25.41
C ARG A 8 -26.21 18.53 -24.26
N LEU A 9 -27.36 18.64 -23.62
CA LEU A 9 -27.55 19.38 -22.38
C LEU A 9 -26.55 18.88 -21.32
N LYS A 10 -25.70 19.78 -20.83
CA LYS A 10 -24.83 19.53 -19.68
C LYS A 10 -25.70 19.58 -18.40
N PRO A 11 -25.64 18.58 -17.50
CA PRO A 11 -26.18 18.75 -16.16
C PRO A 11 -25.41 19.85 -15.44
N GLN A 12 -26.13 20.85 -14.93
CA GLN A 12 -25.58 21.90 -14.09
C GLN A 12 -25.10 21.34 -12.75
N ASP A 13 -23.92 21.79 -12.34
CA ASP A 13 -23.38 21.63 -11.00
C ASP A 13 -24.32 22.26 -9.96
N LYS A 14 -24.73 21.48 -8.95
CA LYS A 14 -25.29 22.02 -7.72
C LYS A 14 -24.16 22.29 -6.73
N PRO A 15 -23.97 23.53 -6.25
CA PRO A 15 -23.09 23.79 -5.12
C PRO A 15 -23.86 23.55 -3.82
N GLY A 16 -23.22 22.86 -2.87
CA GLY A 16 -23.62 22.93 -1.46
C GLY A 16 -24.09 21.61 -0.85
N SER A 17 -23.15 20.87 -0.26
CA SER A 17 -23.29 20.39 1.11
C SER A 17 -21.91 19.99 1.64
N GLN A 18 -21.15 20.98 2.12
CA GLN A 18 -19.98 20.74 2.95
C GLN A 18 -20.49 20.37 4.35
N GLY A 19 -20.64 19.07 4.59
CA GLY A 19 -21.18 18.55 5.84
C GLY A 19 -20.86 17.07 5.98
N GLY A 20 -19.57 16.74 6.06
CA GLY A 20 -19.13 15.35 6.18
C GLY A 20 -17.69 15.27 6.66
N ARG A 21 -17.53 15.20 7.98
CA ARG A 21 -16.37 14.74 8.76
C ARG A 21 -15.10 14.50 7.93
N ALA A 22 -14.09 15.34 8.14
CA ALA A 22 -12.72 15.08 7.71
C ALA A 22 -12.29 13.69 8.25
N ALA A 23 -12.22 12.71 7.36
CA ALA A 23 -11.64 11.43 7.67
C ALA A 23 -10.13 11.66 7.95
N PRO A 24 -9.57 11.09 9.03
CA PRO A 24 -8.13 11.15 9.29
C PRO A 24 -7.29 10.45 8.19
N ALA A 25 -7.93 9.81 7.20
CA ALA A 25 -7.29 9.22 6.03
C ALA A 25 -6.75 10.25 5.00
N ALA A 26 -7.12 11.53 5.08
CA ALA A 26 -6.72 12.53 4.10
C ALA A 26 -5.26 13.04 4.25
N GLN A 27 -4.54 12.63 5.30
CA GLN A 27 -3.16 13.08 5.55
C GLN A 27 -2.07 12.10 5.10
N VAL A 28 -2.43 10.91 4.61
CA VAL A 28 -1.43 9.93 4.19
C VAL A 28 -1.08 10.13 2.71
N MET A 29 -0.37 11.22 2.43
CA MET A 29 0.33 11.50 1.16
C MET A 29 -0.57 11.55 -0.09
N SER A 30 -0.33 12.50 -0.98
CA SER A 30 -0.72 12.35 -2.39
C SER A 30 0.12 11.22 -3.00
N LEU A 31 -0.12 9.96 -2.61
CA LEU A 31 0.50 8.80 -3.22
C LEU A 31 0.04 8.77 -4.68
N ALA A 32 1.01 8.74 -5.59
CA ALA A 32 0.74 8.38 -6.98
C ALA A 32 -0.15 7.12 -7.01
N PRO A 33 -1.09 7.01 -7.98
CA PRO A 33 -1.99 5.86 -8.07
C PRO A 33 -1.17 4.59 -7.89
N HIS A 34 -1.61 3.74 -6.95
CA HIS A 34 -0.87 2.56 -6.53
C HIS A 34 -0.35 1.84 -7.78
N PRO A 35 0.96 1.48 -7.87
CA PRO A 35 1.55 0.89 -9.08
C PRO A 35 0.94 -0.47 -9.47
N VAL A 36 -0.03 -0.94 -8.69
CA VAL A 36 -0.72 -2.22 -8.76
C VAL A 36 -2.21 -1.92 -8.89
N GLY A 37 -2.61 -1.49 -10.08
CA GLY A 37 -4.02 -1.30 -10.41
C GLY A 37 -4.73 -2.63 -10.66
N ILE A 38 -6.05 -2.60 -10.85
CA ILE A 38 -6.86 -3.77 -11.27
C ILE A 38 -6.28 -4.48 -12.49
N LYS A 39 -5.66 -3.74 -13.41
CA LYS A 39 -5.00 -4.31 -14.60
C LYS A 39 -3.83 -5.23 -14.24
N PHE A 40 -3.07 -4.91 -13.20
CA PHE A 40 -1.96 -5.73 -12.71
C PHE A 40 -2.46 -7.05 -12.10
N TRP A 41 -3.49 -6.98 -11.25
CA TRP A 41 -4.06 -8.19 -10.64
C TRP A 41 -4.71 -9.10 -11.69
N THR A 42 -5.44 -8.51 -12.64
CA THR A 42 -6.09 -9.27 -13.71
C THR A 42 -5.11 -9.83 -14.73
N SER A 43 -3.94 -9.23 -14.96
CA SER A 43 -2.88 -9.84 -15.79
C SER A 43 -2.23 -11.02 -15.08
N ILE A 44 -1.86 -10.87 -13.80
CA ILE A 44 -1.29 -11.98 -13.01
C ILE A 44 -2.26 -13.15 -12.95
N TRP A 45 -3.54 -12.90 -12.68
CA TRP A 45 -4.53 -13.97 -12.64
C TRP A 45 -4.65 -14.68 -14.00
N ARG A 46 -4.78 -13.93 -15.10
CA ARG A 46 -4.87 -14.51 -16.46
C ARG A 46 -3.66 -15.38 -16.80
N GLU A 47 -2.47 -14.97 -16.40
CA GLU A 47 -1.21 -15.66 -16.73
C GLU A 47 -0.90 -16.86 -15.84
N ASN A 48 -1.62 -17.06 -14.72
CA ASN A 48 -1.30 -18.09 -13.73
C ASN A 48 -2.49 -18.97 -13.32
N LYS A 49 -3.73 -18.66 -13.74
CA LYS A 49 -4.94 -19.41 -13.34
C LYS A 49 -4.93 -20.90 -13.71
N ASP A 50 -4.23 -21.27 -14.79
CA ASP A 50 -4.20 -22.64 -15.32
C ASP A 50 -2.91 -23.41 -14.94
N LEU A 51 -2.00 -22.78 -14.20
CA LEU A 51 -0.71 -23.37 -13.82
C LEU A 51 -0.79 -24.11 -12.49
N LYS A 52 0.08 -25.12 -12.30
CA LYS A 52 0.21 -25.80 -11.01
C LYS A 52 1.01 -24.92 -10.03
N TYR A 53 0.68 -25.00 -8.74
CA TYR A 53 1.37 -24.24 -7.68
C TYR A 53 2.91 -24.22 -7.75
N PRO A 54 3.63 -25.35 -7.95
CA PRO A 54 5.09 -25.32 -8.06
C PRO A 54 5.61 -24.45 -9.21
N GLU A 55 4.89 -24.41 -10.34
CA GLU A 55 5.24 -23.58 -11.50
C GLU A 55 5.01 -22.10 -11.22
N ILE A 56 3.91 -21.78 -10.51
CA ILE A 56 3.61 -20.40 -10.06
C ILE A 56 4.71 -19.92 -9.10
N HIS A 57 5.10 -20.77 -8.14
CA HIS A 57 6.15 -20.43 -7.18
C HIS A 57 7.50 -20.19 -7.87
N ALA A 58 7.89 -21.06 -8.80
CA ALA A 58 9.12 -20.91 -9.58
C ALA A 58 9.10 -19.64 -10.43
N LYS A 59 7.97 -19.35 -11.11
CA LYS A 59 7.79 -18.15 -11.92
C LYS A 59 7.89 -16.88 -11.07
N PHE A 60 7.31 -16.88 -9.87
CA PHE A 60 7.41 -15.78 -8.92
C PHE A 60 8.84 -15.58 -8.41
N GLN A 61 9.52 -16.65 -7.97
CA GLN A 61 10.92 -16.61 -7.51
C GLN A 61 11.82 -16.01 -8.59
N ASN A 62 11.64 -16.42 -9.85
CA ASN A 62 12.44 -15.92 -10.96
C ASN A 62 12.16 -14.44 -11.26
N TRP A 63 10.88 -14.04 -11.32
CA TRP A 63 10.50 -12.64 -11.49
C TRP A 63 11.00 -11.76 -10.35
N TYR A 64 10.83 -12.20 -9.10
CA TYR A 64 11.28 -11.49 -7.91
C TYR A 64 12.81 -11.33 -7.92
N GLY A 65 13.55 -12.40 -8.16
CA GLY A 65 15.00 -12.39 -8.24
C GLY A 65 15.51 -11.40 -9.29
N HIS A 66 14.96 -11.45 -10.51
CA HIS A 66 15.36 -10.53 -11.58
C HIS A 66 14.98 -9.08 -11.31
N THR A 67 13.78 -8.83 -10.79
CA THR A 67 13.30 -7.47 -10.49
C THR A 67 14.12 -6.86 -9.35
N PHE A 68 14.38 -7.63 -8.30
CA PHE A 68 15.19 -7.23 -7.17
C PHE A 68 16.62 -6.89 -7.62
N HIS A 69 17.28 -7.77 -8.37
CA HIS A 69 18.66 -7.54 -8.82
C HIS A 69 18.77 -6.39 -9.83
N ARG A 70 17.78 -6.16 -10.70
CA ARG A 70 17.82 -5.04 -11.66
C ARG A 70 17.62 -3.68 -10.97
N ASN A 71 16.73 -3.61 -10.00
CA ASN A 71 16.40 -2.36 -9.34
C ASN A 71 17.36 -2.05 -8.18
N PHE A 72 17.58 -3.02 -7.29
CA PHE A 72 18.45 -2.86 -6.13
C PHE A 72 19.92 -3.16 -6.44
N GLY A 73 20.22 -4.02 -7.41
CA GLY A 73 21.61 -4.30 -7.79
C GLY A 73 22.34 -3.07 -8.33
N ARG A 74 21.64 -2.14 -9.02
CA ARG A 74 22.23 -0.84 -9.40
C ARG A 74 22.66 -0.01 -8.19
N TYR A 75 21.84 0.00 -7.13
CA TYR A 75 22.12 0.71 -5.89
C TYR A 75 23.28 0.06 -5.12
N PHE A 76 23.27 -1.27 -5.02
CA PHE A 76 24.31 -2.02 -4.31
C PHE A 76 25.65 -2.09 -5.06
N TYR A 77 25.65 -2.09 -6.39
CA TYR A 77 26.88 -2.14 -7.19
C TYR A 77 27.65 -0.81 -7.14
N ALA A 78 26.96 0.32 -7.24
CA ALA A 78 27.58 1.65 -7.06
C ALA A 78 28.19 1.83 -5.65
N HIS A 79 27.60 1.18 -4.65
CA HIS A 79 28.08 1.16 -3.27
C HIS A 79 29.03 0.00 -2.96
N ARG A 80 29.67 -0.65 -3.93
CA ARG A 80 30.83 -1.54 -3.65
C ARG A 80 32.18 -0.84 -3.81
N ALA A 81 32.19 0.39 -4.32
CA ALA A 81 33.39 1.21 -4.44
C ALA A 81 33.65 2.01 -3.13
N GLY A 82 34.19 1.35 -2.10
CA GLY A 82 34.72 2.00 -0.89
C GLY A 82 34.18 1.48 0.44
N ALA A 83 34.86 1.81 1.55
CA ALA A 83 34.55 1.33 2.90
C ALA A 83 33.15 1.74 3.41
N LEU A 84 32.64 2.90 2.97
CA LEU A 84 31.26 3.36 3.25
C LEU A 84 30.19 2.61 2.45
N GLY A 85 30.61 1.89 1.41
CA GLY A 85 29.73 1.19 0.51
C GLY A 85 28.97 0.02 1.13
N ILE A 86 29.58 -0.66 2.11
CA ILE A 86 28.94 -1.78 2.84
C ILE A 86 27.83 -1.27 3.78
N ALA A 87 27.95 -0.05 4.29
CA ALA A 87 27.00 0.50 5.25
C ALA A 87 25.71 1.01 4.59
N ALA A 88 25.77 1.56 3.37
CA ALA A 88 24.61 2.11 2.68
C ALA A 88 23.44 1.09 2.50
N PRO A 89 23.67 -0.18 2.10
CA PRO A 89 22.65 -1.21 2.10
C PRO A 89 21.95 -1.42 3.44
N LEU A 90 22.72 -1.45 4.52
CA LEU A 90 22.22 -1.69 5.87
C LEU A 90 21.38 -0.51 6.37
N VAL A 91 21.79 0.72 6.04
CA VAL A 91 21.04 1.93 6.39
C VAL A 91 19.72 2.00 5.64
N VAL A 92 19.72 1.74 4.32
CA VAL A 92 18.47 1.72 3.53
C VAL A 92 17.54 0.62 4.02
N PHE A 93 18.07 -0.57 4.35
CA PHE A 93 17.27 -1.64 4.95
C PHE A 93 16.68 -1.23 6.30
N SER A 94 17.48 -0.66 7.21
CA SER A 94 17.04 -0.27 8.56
C SER A 94 15.99 0.84 8.52
N VAL A 95 16.19 1.85 7.68
CA VAL A 95 15.23 2.94 7.48
C VAL A 95 13.96 2.41 6.82
N GLY A 96 14.07 1.59 5.77
CA GLY A 96 12.94 0.96 5.10
C GLY A 96 12.12 0.08 6.06
N PHE A 97 12.80 -0.71 6.88
CA PHE A 97 12.17 -1.54 7.90
C PHE A 97 11.44 -0.69 8.95
N LYS A 98 12.06 0.39 9.45
CA LYS A 98 11.42 1.31 10.41
C LYS A 98 10.17 1.97 9.82
N VAL A 99 10.25 2.45 8.57
CA VAL A 99 9.11 3.08 7.89
C VAL A 99 7.99 2.05 7.68
N ALA A 100 8.32 0.83 7.24
CA ALA A 100 7.34 -0.24 7.02
C ALA A 100 6.64 -0.66 8.33
N THR A 101 7.41 -0.86 9.40
CA THR A 101 6.88 -1.23 10.71
C THR A 101 6.04 -0.13 11.34
N MET A 102 6.43 1.15 11.20
CA MET A 102 5.58 2.25 11.66
C MET A 102 4.32 2.35 10.81
N PHE A 103 4.43 2.32 9.48
CA PHE A 103 3.25 2.48 8.64
C PHE A 103 2.22 1.36 8.86
N TYR A 104 2.66 0.10 8.82
CA TYR A 104 1.76 -1.02 9.00
C TYR A 104 1.36 -1.21 10.48
N GLY A 105 2.32 -1.14 11.39
CA GLY A 105 2.10 -1.32 12.82
C GLY A 105 1.19 -0.26 13.40
N THR A 106 1.43 1.03 13.08
CA THR A 106 0.61 2.12 13.60
C THR A 106 -0.81 2.09 13.03
N VAL A 107 -1.00 1.79 11.74
CA VAL A 107 -2.36 1.68 11.18
C VAL A 107 -3.13 0.52 11.79
N ARG A 108 -2.47 -0.64 11.94
CA ARG A 108 -3.07 -1.80 12.60
C ARG A 108 -3.44 -1.50 14.06
N ASP A 109 -2.51 -0.91 14.82
CA ASP A 109 -2.70 -0.62 16.24
C ASP A 109 -3.73 0.49 16.47
N LEU A 110 -3.82 1.47 15.57
CA LEU A 110 -4.86 2.50 15.59
C LEU A 110 -6.24 1.88 15.42
N ASN A 111 -6.42 1.01 14.42
CA ASN A 111 -7.70 0.34 14.18
C ASN A 111 -8.09 -0.53 15.39
N ALA A 112 -7.13 -1.31 15.92
CA ALA A 112 -7.37 -2.12 17.12
C ALA A 112 -7.72 -1.26 18.34
N ALA A 113 -7.08 -0.10 18.51
CA ALA A 113 -7.37 0.81 19.61
C ALA A 113 -8.78 1.42 19.50
N VAL A 114 -9.20 1.79 18.29
CA VAL A 114 -10.55 2.29 18.02
C VAL A 114 -11.58 1.21 18.38
N ASP A 115 -11.42 0.00 17.84
CA ASP A 115 -12.35 -1.12 18.09
C ASP A 115 -12.40 -1.50 19.57
N ALA A 116 -11.25 -1.58 20.24
CA ALA A 116 -11.17 -1.90 21.66
C ALA A 116 -11.80 -0.79 22.54
N SER A 117 -11.60 0.48 22.18
CA SER A 117 -12.22 1.60 22.90
C SER A 117 -13.74 1.64 22.73
N ALA A 118 -14.25 1.26 21.56
CA ALA A 118 -15.67 1.15 21.30
C ALA A 118 -16.32 -0.01 22.08
N ALA A 119 -15.62 -1.15 22.20
CA ALA A 119 -16.16 -2.34 22.86
C ALA A 119 -16.03 -2.31 24.39
N TYR A 120 -14.91 -1.82 24.93
CA TYR A 120 -14.57 -1.94 26.35
C TYR A 120 -14.17 -0.62 27.02
N GLY A 121 -14.22 0.51 26.29
CA GLY A 121 -13.67 1.78 26.76
C GLY A 121 -12.14 1.85 26.66
N THR A 122 -11.57 3.05 26.82
CA THR A 122 -10.12 3.26 26.74
C THR A 122 -9.39 2.38 27.76
N ASN A 123 -8.47 1.52 27.29
CA ASN A 123 -7.75 0.51 28.08
C ASN A 123 -8.61 -0.60 28.73
N GLY A 124 -9.87 -0.78 28.31
CA GLY A 124 -10.74 -1.84 28.85
C GLY A 124 -10.18 -3.26 28.67
N TYR A 125 -9.40 -3.50 27.62
CA TYR A 125 -8.72 -4.78 27.40
C TYR A 125 -7.58 -5.09 28.40
N LYS A 126 -7.24 -4.14 29.29
CA LYS A 126 -6.22 -4.29 30.34
C LYS A 126 -6.82 -4.38 31.75
N THR A 127 -8.14 -4.46 31.89
CA THR A 127 -8.76 -4.56 33.22
C THR A 127 -8.49 -5.91 33.86
N ASN A 128 -8.31 -5.92 35.18
CA ASN A 128 -8.18 -7.16 35.96
C ASN A 128 -9.42 -8.05 35.77
N PRO A 129 -9.26 -9.38 35.79
CA PRO A 129 -10.39 -10.29 35.76
C PRO A 129 -11.32 -10.05 36.96
N ILE A 130 -12.61 -10.32 36.78
CA ILE A 130 -13.60 -10.18 37.85
C ILE A 130 -13.25 -11.16 38.99
N PRO A 131 -13.14 -10.71 40.25
CA PRO A 131 -12.92 -11.58 41.39
C PRO A 131 -14.00 -12.66 41.46
N LYS A 132 -13.61 -13.90 41.75
CA LYS A 132 -14.52 -15.03 41.98
C LYS A 132 -14.96 -15.08 43.43
#